data_AF-A0A9X0C1Y0-F1
#
_entry.id   AF-A0A9X0C1Y0-F1
#
_cell.length_a   1.000
_cell.length_b   1.000
_cell.length_c   1.000
_cell.angle_alpha   90.00
_cell.angle_beta   90.00
_cell.angle_gamma   90.00
#
_symmetry.space_group_name_H-M   'P 1'
#
loop_
_entity.id
_entity.type
_entity.pdbx_description
1 polymer ?
#
loop_
_entity_poly.entity_id
_entity_poly.type
_entity_poly.pdbx_seq_one_letter_code
_entity_poly.pdbx_strand_id
1 'polypeptide(L)'
;VHSPKTTSHLSIIASGHLEDLNRRLSPVEKAQDLSLKALLEDKLYFYQGHERWVVNYYAMRSKILESVPWLVQVIVGNIIYNKNIHNQQGQGTGSFSAEEIATFRQEIWESVNGLLSAVHAHHRDREGPFWVWGGDDPTEADAVVFGFVVSGLICGAAPETKQIVNGYPALVEYARRIHEKYFPDYQL
;
A
#
# COMPACT_ATOMS: atom_id res chain seq x y z
N VAL A 1 15.23 25.09 19.79
CA VAL A 1 14.98 24.04 20.80
C VAL A 1 13.79 23.22 20.31
N HIS A 2 13.97 21.89 20.24
CA HIS A 2 13.01 20.86 19.77
C HIS A 2 12.69 20.86 18.27
N SER A 3 13.61 20.25 17.49
CA SER A 3 13.19 19.53 16.27
C SER A 3 12.51 18.24 16.73
N PRO A 4 11.30 17.91 16.26
CA PRO A 4 10.70 16.62 16.57
C PRO A 4 11.62 15.54 16.01
N LYS A 5 12.14 14.67 16.88
CA LYS A 5 12.78 13.44 16.44
C LYS A 5 11.69 12.61 15.77
N THR A 6 11.55 12.75 14.46
CA THR A 6 10.83 11.78 13.66
C THR A 6 11.61 10.48 13.81
N THR A 7 11.17 9.61 14.71
CA THR A 7 11.75 8.28 14.91
C THR A 7 11.52 7.50 13.61
N SER A 8 12.49 7.55 12.69
CA SER A 8 12.45 6.75 11.47
C SER A 8 12.56 5.28 11.83
N HIS A 9 12.04 4.37 10.99
CA HIS A 9 12.20 2.93 11.19
C HIS A 9 13.69 2.55 11.37
N LEU A 10 14.59 3.21 10.64
CA LEU A 10 16.05 3.08 10.80
C LEU A 10 16.54 3.34 12.22
N SER A 11 15.96 4.32 12.93
CA SER A 11 16.33 4.61 14.32
C SER A 11 15.83 3.55 15.31
N ILE A 12 14.71 2.89 15.00
CA ILE A 12 14.16 1.79 15.80
C ILE A 12 15.00 0.52 15.60
N ILE A 13 15.40 0.25 14.35
CA ILE A 13 16.34 -0.83 14.01
C ILE A 13 17.70 -0.58 14.70
N ALA A 14 18.25 0.63 14.58
CA ALA A 14 19.53 0.98 15.19
C ALA A 14 19.52 0.89 16.72
N SER A 15 18.34 1.06 17.35
CA SER A 15 18.17 0.90 18.80
C SER A 15 17.86 -0.53 19.24
N GLY A 16 17.79 -1.49 18.30
CA GLY A 16 17.59 -2.91 18.57
C GLY A 16 16.15 -3.31 18.92
N HIS A 17 15.18 -2.40 18.77
CA HIS A 17 13.77 -2.68 19.06
C HIS A 17 13.04 -3.36 17.89
N LEU A 18 13.62 -3.32 16.68
CA LEU A 18 13.09 -3.95 15.49
C LEU A 18 14.22 -4.65 14.73
N GLU A 19 13.96 -5.84 14.20
CA GLU A 19 14.90 -6.55 13.34
C GLU A 19 14.97 -5.87 11.96
N ASP A 20 16.18 -5.76 11.40
CA ASP A 20 16.37 -5.38 9.99
C ASP A 20 16.00 -6.57 9.09
N LEU A 21 14.79 -6.54 8.53
CA LEU A 21 14.27 -7.59 7.62
C LEU A 21 15.11 -7.68 6.33
N ASN A 22 15.75 -6.59 5.93
CA ASN A 22 16.52 -6.48 4.71
C ASN A 22 18.00 -6.86 4.91
N ARG A 23 18.43 -7.24 6.12
CA ARG A 23 19.83 -7.54 6.43
C ARG A 23 20.45 -8.64 5.55
N ARG A 24 19.63 -9.59 5.11
CA ARG A 24 20.04 -10.75 4.29
C ARG A 24 20.15 -10.43 2.80
N LEU A 25 19.60 -9.30 2.35
CA LEU A 25 19.58 -8.94 0.93
C LEU A 25 20.97 -8.49 0.46
N SER A 26 21.36 -8.95 -0.73
CA SER A 26 22.50 -8.42 -1.47
C SER A 26 22.29 -6.93 -1.84
N PRO A 27 23.35 -6.19 -2.19
CA PRO A 27 23.21 -4.78 -2.57
C PRO A 27 22.22 -4.54 -3.73
N VAL A 28 22.16 -5.46 -4.70
CA VAL A 28 21.23 -5.38 -5.84
C VAL A 28 19.78 -5.60 -5.37
N GLU A 29 19.54 -6.64 -4.55
CA GLU A 29 18.22 -6.91 -4.00
C GLU A 29 17.73 -5.77 -3.11
N LYS A 30 18.61 -5.12 -2.33
CA LYS A 30 18.27 -3.93 -1.55
C LYS A 30 17.83 -2.76 -2.44
N ALA A 31 18.47 -2.57 -3.58
CA ALA A 31 18.08 -1.52 -4.52
C ALA A 31 16.73 -1.83 -5.19
N GLN A 32 16.47 -3.10 -5.50
CA GLN A 32 15.18 -3.56 -6.02
C GLN A 32 14.07 -3.40 -4.97
N ASP A 33 14.32 -3.81 -3.72
CA ASP A 33 13.42 -3.63 -2.57
C ASP A 33 13.06 -2.17 -2.37
N LEU A 34 14.06 -1.28 -2.36
CA LEU A 34 13.83 0.17 -2.26
C LEU A 34 13.00 0.71 -3.42
N SER A 35 13.29 0.27 -4.65
CA SER A 35 12.59 0.74 -5.85
C SER A 35 11.13 0.32 -5.86
N LEU A 36 10.81 -0.90 -5.42
CA LEU A 36 9.43 -1.37 -5.29
C LEU A 36 8.68 -0.60 -4.20
N LYS A 37 9.31 -0.40 -3.04
CA LYS A 37 8.69 0.41 -1.96
C LYS A 37 8.43 1.83 -2.42
N ALA A 38 9.41 2.48 -3.07
CA ALA A 38 9.24 3.83 -3.62
C ALA A 38 8.13 3.88 -4.68
N LEU A 39 8.01 2.87 -5.55
CA LEU A 39 6.91 2.79 -6.51
C LEU A 39 5.53 2.78 -5.82
N LEU A 40 5.41 2.06 -4.71
CA LEU A 40 4.13 1.95 -3.98
C LEU A 40 3.88 3.20 -3.11
N GLU A 41 4.86 3.60 -2.32
CA GLU A 41 4.73 4.68 -1.34
C GLU A 41 4.74 6.08 -1.98
N ASP A 42 5.57 6.30 -3.00
CA ASP A 42 5.72 7.62 -3.62
C ASP A 42 4.86 7.80 -4.88
N LYS A 43 4.31 6.72 -5.46
CA LYS A 43 3.41 6.79 -6.63
C LYS A 43 2.03 6.22 -6.34
N LEU A 44 1.93 4.91 -6.10
CA LEU A 44 0.62 4.24 -5.96
C LEU A 44 -0.23 4.84 -4.84
N TYR A 45 0.39 5.22 -3.72
CA TYR A 45 -0.26 5.89 -2.61
C TYR A 45 -1.04 7.13 -3.06
N PHE A 46 -0.46 7.98 -3.90
CA PHE A 46 -1.11 9.20 -4.37
C PHE A 46 -2.21 8.90 -5.39
N TYR A 47 -2.03 7.93 -6.28
CA TYR A 47 -3.06 7.53 -7.25
C TYR A 47 -4.27 6.89 -6.56
N GLN A 48 -4.06 6.04 -5.56
CA GLN A 48 -5.14 5.51 -4.72
C GLN A 48 -5.75 6.60 -3.83
N GLY A 49 -4.93 7.52 -3.33
CA GLY A 49 -5.39 8.69 -2.59
C GLY A 49 -6.33 9.56 -3.41
N HIS A 50 -6.05 9.75 -4.70
CA HIS A 50 -6.93 10.46 -5.64
C HIS A 50 -8.31 9.79 -5.73
N GLU A 51 -8.34 8.47 -5.96
CA GLU A 51 -9.60 7.71 -6.02
C GLU A 51 -10.42 7.85 -4.74
N ARG A 52 -9.77 7.73 -3.57
CA ARG A 52 -10.45 7.74 -2.27
C ARG A 52 -10.90 9.14 -1.85
N TRP A 53 -9.99 10.11 -1.90
CA TRP A 53 -10.20 11.43 -1.31
C TRP A 53 -10.70 12.47 -2.31
N VAL A 54 -10.58 12.25 -3.61
CA VAL A 54 -11.06 13.18 -4.64
C VAL A 54 -12.31 12.62 -5.32
N VAL A 55 -12.20 11.44 -5.94
CA VAL A 55 -13.31 10.84 -6.70
C VAL A 55 -14.42 10.35 -5.76
N ASN A 56 -14.07 9.58 -4.73
CA ASN A 56 -15.02 8.95 -3.80
C ASN A 56 -15.08 9.65 -2.43
N TYR A 57 -14.84 10.96 -2.41
CA TYR A 57 -14.69 11.77 -1.18
C TYR A 57 -15.78 11.52 -0.14
N TYR A 58 -17.06 11.49 -0.53
CA TYR A 58 -18.17 11.31 0.41
C TYR A 58 -18.17 9.94 1.07
N ALA A 59 -17.91 8.87 0.30
CA ALA A 59 -17.80 7.52 0.82
C ALA A 59 -16.60 7.39 1.78
N MET A 60 -15.44 7.93 1.37
CA MET A 60 -14.22 7.91 2.18
C MET A 60 -14.39 8.68 3.48
N ARG A 61 -14.88 9.92 3.42
CA ARG A 61 -15.12 10.78 4.59
C ARG A 61 -16.09 10.11 5.57
N SER A 62 -17.22 9.61 5.06
CA SER A 62 -18.25 9.01 5.91
C SER A 62 -17.73 7.77 6.64
N LYS A 63 -16.89 6.96 5.99
CA LYS A 63 -16.33 5.75 6.60
C LYS A 63 -15.21 6.05 7.59
N ILE A 64 -14.25 6.90 7.22
CA ILE A 64 -13.09 7.22 8.08
C ILE A 64 -13.49 8.04 9.31
N LEU A 65 -14.52 8.88 9.20
CA LEU A 65 -14.99 9.72 10.30
C LEU A 65 -16.29 9.19 10.93
N GLU A 66 -16.58 7.90 10.79
CA GLU A 66 -17.86 7.31 11.22
C GLU A 66 -18.15 7.48 12.72
N SER A 67 -17.10 7.56 13.55
CA SER A 67 -17.20 7.76 15.00
C SER A 67 -17.41 9.22 15.42
N VAL A 68 -17.40 10.16 14.48
CA VAL A 68 -17.41 11.60 14.73
C VAL A 68 -18.79 12.19 14.37
N PRO A 69 -19.32 13.18 15.11
CA PRO A 69 -20.60 13.83 14.77
C PRO A 69 -20.58 14.48 13.38
N TRP A 70 -21.69 14.41 12.65
CA TRP A 70 -21.79 14.81 11.23
C TRP A 70 -21.20 16.20 10.93
N LEU A 71 -21.51 17.22 11.73
CA LEU A 71 -20.97 18.58 11.52
C LEU A 71 -19.43 18.61 11.56
N VAL A 72 -18.84 17.86 12.50
CA VAL A 72 -17.39 17.75 12.62
C VAL A 72 -16.80 16.92 11.47
N GLN A 73 -17.52 15.90 10.99
CA GLN A 73 -17.11 15.15 9.79
C GLN A 73 -16.98 16.06 8.56
N VAL A 74 -17.91 17.00 8.37
CA VAL A 74 -17.85 17.96 7.24
C VAL A 74 -16.60 18.83 7.33
N ILE A 75 -16.34 19.41 8.50
CA ILE A 75 -15.21 20.32 8.73
C ILE A 75 -13.88 19.58 8.55
N VAL A 76 -13.71 18.46 9.27
CA VAL A 76 -12.48 17.65 9.23
C VAL A 76 -12.28 17.05 7.84
N GLY A 77 -13.35 16.55 7.23
CA GLY A 77 -13.31 16.04 5.86
C GLY A 77 -12.79 17.07 4.86
N ASN A 78 -13.26 18.32 4.95
CA ASN A 78 -12.81 19.37 4.04
C ASN A 78 -11.33 19.72 4.23
N ILE A 79 -10.84 19.69 5.48
CA ILE A 79 -9.40 19.86 5.77
C ILE A 79 -8.59 18.73 5.14
N ILE A 80 -9.04 17.47 5.26
CA ILE A 80 -8.37 16.31 4.69
C ILE A 80 -8.39 16.37 3.15
N TYR A 81 -9.51 16.74 2.55
CA TYR A 81 -9.64 16.93 1.10
C TYR A 81 -8.62 17.95 0.58
N ASN A 82 -8.60 19.15 1.16
CA ASN A 82 -7.70 20.22 0.74
C ASN A 82 -6.23 19.81 0.90
N LYS A 83 -5.90 19.10 1.99
CA LYS A 83 -4.55 18.56 2.19
C LYS A 83 -4.17 17.53 1.11
N ASN A 84 -5.09 16.65 0.73
CA ASN A 84 -4.85 15.69 -0.34
C ASN A 84 -4.64 16.38 -1.70
N ILE A 85 -5.45 17.39 -2.03
CA ILE A 85 -5.27 18.16 -3.27
C ILE A 85 -3.91 18.86 -3.29
N HIS A 86 -3.55 19.53 -2.19
CA HIS A 86 -2.28 20.25 -2.11
C HIS A 86 -1.08 19.30 -2.19
N ASN A 87 -1.11 18.17 -1.47
CA ASN A 87 -0.06 17.17 -1.52
C ASN A 87 0.10 16.57 -2.92
N GLN A 88 -1.02 16.29 -3.60
CA GLN A 88 -0.99 15.77 -4.98
C GLN A 88 -0.42 16.80 -5.96
N GLN A 89 -0.72 18.08 -5.79
CA GLN A 89 -0.10 19.15 -6.58
C GLN A 89 1.43 19.20 -6.33
N GLY A 90 1.86 19.16 -5.07
CA GLY A 90 3.28 19.20 -4.72
C GLY A 90 4.08 17.99 -5.23
N GLN A 91 3.45 16.81 -5.30
CA GLN A 91 4.06 15.58 -5.83
C GLN A 91 3.96 15.44 -7.35
N GLY A 92 3.25 16.35 -8.03
CA GLY A 92 3.02 16.31 -9.48
C GLY A 92 1.84 15.41 -9.92
N THR A 93 1.23 14.63 -9.02
CA THR A 93 0.03 13.84 -9.34
C THR A 93 -1.14 14.73 -9.78
N GLY A 94 -1.27 15.91 -9.18
CA GLY A 94 -2.33 16.88 -9.50
C GLY A 94 -2.21 17.51 -10.89
N SER A 95 -1.13 17.26 -11.63
CA SER A 95 -0.95 17.71 -13.01
C SER A 95 -1.51 16.73 -14.04
N PHE A 96 -1.83 15.50 -13.64
CA PHE A 96 -2.41 14.48 -14.51
C PHE A 96 -3.93 14.55 -14.52
N SER A 97 -4.51 14.11 -15.63
CA SER A 97 -5.95 13.84 -15.73
C SER A 97 -6.35 12.62 -14.91
N ALA A 98 -7.63 12.49 -14.60
CA ALA A 98 -8.16 11.32 -13.89
C ALA A 98 -7.92 10.02 -14.67
N GLU A 99 -7.97 10.06 -16.00
CA GLU A 99 -7.72 8.90 -16.88
C GLU A 99 -6.25 8.46 -16.85
N GLU A 100 -5.31 9.42 -16.87
CA GLU A 100 -3.88 9.12 -16.71
C GLU A 100 -3.59 8.51 -15.33
N ILE A 101 -4.16 9.08 -14.26
CA ILE A 101 -4.02 8.53 -12.90
C ILE A 101 -4.55 7.10 -12.82
N ALA A 102 -5.71 6.82 -13.41
CA ALA A 102 -6.29 5.48 -13.46
C ALA A 102 -5.38 4.51 -14.23
N THR A 103 -4.82 4.95 -15.36
CA THR A 103 -3.88 4.18 -16.18
C THR A 103 -2.60 3.85 -15.41
N PHE A 104 -1.95 4.83 -14.78
CA PHE A 104 -0.74 4.59 -14.00
C PHE A 104 -0.98 3.66 -12.81
N ARG A 105 -2.14 3.78 -12.15
CA ARG A 105 -2.54 2.87 -11.08
C ARG A 105 -2.68 1.44 -11.58
N GLN A 106 -3.30 1.25 -12.75
CA GLN A 106 -3.45 -0.05 -13.40
C GLN A 106 -2.09 -0.68 -13.74
N GLU A 107 -1.20 0.08 -14.39
CA GLU A 107 0.14 -0.38 -14.79
C GLU A 107 0.99 -0.81 -13.60
N ILE A 108 0.92 -0.07 -12.49
CA ILE A 108 1.63 -0.44 -11.25
C ILE A 108 1.07 -1.77 -10.71
N TRP A 109 -0.25 -1.92 -10.63
CA TRP A 109 -0.86 -3.16 -10.14
C TRP A 109 -0.56 -4.35 -11.04
N GLU A 110 -0.58 -4.17 -12.35
CA GLU A 110 -0.19 -5.18 -13.32
C GLU A 110 1.27 -5.61 -13.12
N SER A 111 2.17 -4.65 -12.90
CA SER A 111 3.60 -4.92 -12.63
C SER A 111 3.80 -5.72 -11.34
N VAL A 112 3.12 -5.34 -10.26
CA VAL A 112 3.16 -6.06 -8.98
C VAL A 112 2.57 -7.46 -9.13
N ASN A 113 1.46 -7.60 -9.85
CA ASN A 113 0.87 -8.91 -10.15
C ASN A 113 1.83 -9.79 -10.96
N GLY A 114 2.52 -9.23 -11.96
CA GLY A 114 3.52 -9.96 -12.73
C GLY A 114 4.64 -10.51 -11.86
N LEU A 115 5.16 -9.68 -10.94
CA LEU A 115 6.19 -10.08 -9.97
C LEU A 115 5.69 -11.21 -9.06
N LEU A 116 4.52 -11.03 -8.43
CA LEU A 116 3.96 -12.04 -7.54
C LEU A 116 3.53 -13.32 -8.27
N SER A 117 3.06 -13.23 -9.51
CA SER A 117 2.72 -14.40 -10.34
C SER A 117 3.95 -15.23 -10.66
N ALA A 118 5.07 -14.58 -11.00
CA ALA A 118 6.33 -15.27 -11.28
C ALA A 118 6.83 -16.04 -10.05
N VAL A 119 6.80 -15.43 -8.87
CA VAL A 119 7.18 -16.11 -7.63
C VAL A 119 6.18 -17.22 -7.26
N HIS A 120 4.89 -16.92 -7.33
CA HIS A 120 3.85 -17.88 -6.95
C HIS A 120 3.93 -19.17 -7.77
N ALA A 121 4.30 -19.10 -9.05
CA ALA A 121 4.51 -20.27 -9.90
C ALA A 121 5.56 -21.23 -9.33
N HIS A 122 6.61 -20.73 -8.67
CA HIS A 122 7.65 -21.54 -8.04
C HIS A 122 7.31 -22.01 -6.62
N HIS A 123 6.26 -21.45 -6.00
CA HIS A 123 5.85 -21.71 -4.62
C HIS A 123 4.46 -22.38 -4.52
N ARG A 124 3.86 -22.82 -5.64
CA ARG A 124 2.51 -23.40 -5.66
C ARG A 124 2.34 -24.59 -4.72
N ASP A 125 3.35 -25.45 -4.64
CA ASP A 125 3.30 -26.69 -3.86
C ASP A 125 3.72 -26.50 -2.40
N ARG A 126 4.06 -25.28 -1.99
CA ARG A 126 4.48 -24.97 -0.61
C ARG A 126 3.30 -24.41 0.19
N GLU A 127 3.15 -24.95 1.39
CA GLU A 127 2.25 -24.44 2.42
C GLU A 127 2.81 -23.12 2.99
N GLY A 128 1.92 -22.18 3.29
CA GLY A 128 2.27 -20.88 3.88
C GLY A 128 2.53 -19.76 2.86
N PRO A 129 2.91 -18.55 3.35
CA PRO A 129 3.17 -17.39 2.51
C PRO A 129 4.32 -17.60 1.54
N PHE A 130 4.27 -16.84 0.45
CA PHE A 130 5.39 -16.64 -0.47
C PHE A 130 5.73 -15.15 -0.49
N TRP A 131 7.01 -14.84 -0.72
CA TRP A 131 7.53 -13.49 -0.57
C TRP A 131 7.89 -12.86 -1.91
N VAL A 132 7.81 -11.54 -2.02
CA VAL A 132 8.01 -10.75 -3.25
C VAL A 132 9.31 -11.13 -3.99
N TRP A 133 10.38 -11.42 -3.25
CA TRP A 133 11.68 -11.82 -3.82
C TRP A 133 11.92 -13.33 -3.87
N GLY A 134 10.92 -14.14 -3.51
CA GLY A 134 10.96 -15.60 -3.60
C GLY A 134 11.83 -16.33 -2.58
N GLY A 135 12.43 -15.61 -1.62
CA GLY A 135 13.19 -16.17 -0.50
C GLY A 135 12.32 -16.89 0.54
N ASP A 136 12.92 -17.32 1.65
CA ASP A 136 12.24 -18.07 2.71
C ASP A 136 11.59 -17.16 3.77
N ASP A 137 12.08 -15.93 3.92
CA ASP A 137 11.64 -14.95 4.92
C ASP A 137 11.17 -13.65 4.24
N PRO A 138 10.25 -12.89 4.87
CA PRO A 138 9.77 -11.62 4.34
C PRO A 138 10.85 -10.52 4.40
N THR A 139 10.72 -9.55 3.52
CA THR A 139 11.45 -8.28 3.51
C THR A 139 10.53 -7.11 3.84
N GLU A 140 11.09 -5.90 3.91
CA GLU A 140 10.26 -4.70 4.05
C GLU A 140 9.32 -4.49 2.85
N ALA A 141 9.73 -4.88 1.63
CA ALA A 141 8.83 -4.81 0.47
C ALA A 141 7.58 -5.69 0.67
N ASP A 142 7.70 -6.85 1.31
CA ASP A 142 6.54 -7.70 1.58
C ASP A 142 5.51 -7.00 2.47
N ALA A 143 5.98 -6.27 3.49
CA ALA A 143 5.12 -5.50 4.39
C ALA A 143 4.40 -4.37 3.64
N VAL A 144 5.10 -3.66 2.76
CA VAL A 144 4.53 -2.60 1.92
C VAL A 144 3.51 -3.19 0.94
N VAL A 145 3.90 -4.17 0.13
CA VAL A 145 3.02 -4.82 -0.86
C VAL A 145 1.76 -5.36 -0.20
N PHE A 146 1.91 -6.10 0.91
CA PHE A 146 0.77 -6.63 1.67
C PHE A 146 -0.19 -5.52 2.12
N GLY A 147 0.35 -4.45 2.72
CA GLY A 147 -0.44 -3.32 3.18
C GLY A 147 -1.25 -2.67 2.05
N PHE A 148 -0.64 -2.47 0.88
CA PHE A 148 -1.32 -1.91 -0.29
C PHE A 148 -2.39 -2.85 -0.85
N VAL A 149 -2.10 -4.16 -0.96
CA VAL A 149 -3.07 -5.14 -1.48
C VAL A 149 -4.28 -5.23 -0.57
N VAL A 150 -4.07 -5.42 0.74
CA VAL A 150 -5.17 -5.49 1.71
C VAL A 150 -5.96 -4.19 1.71
N SER A 151 -5.28 -3.03 1.72
CA SER A 151 -5.96 -1.73 1.64
C SER A 151 -6.85 -1.62 0.39
N GLY A 152 -6.41 -2.13 -0.75
CA GLY A 152 -7.19 -2.19 -1.99
C GLY A 152 -8.40 -3.13 -1.89
N LEU A 153 -8.28 -4.26 -1.20
CA LEU A 153 -9.37 -5.23 -1.03
C LEU A 153 -10.46 -4.73 -0.06
N ILE A 154 -10.08 -4.06 1.02
CA ILE A 154 -11.00 -3.71 2.12
C ILE A 154 -11.61 -2.31 1.99
N CYS A 155 -10.93 -1.37 1.30
CA CYS A 155 -11.38 0.02 1.27
C CYS A 155 -12.62 0.18 0.37
N GLY A 156 -13.79 0.37 0.98
CA GLY A 156 -15.06 0.58 0.25
C GLY A 156 -15.13 1.88 -0.56
N ALA A 157 -14.20 2.81 -0.37
CA ALA A 157 -14.09 4.06 -1.14
C ALA A 157 -13.07 3.97 -2.29
N ALA A 158 -12.62 2.77 -2.64
CA ALA A 158 -11.72 2.53 -3.77
C ALA A 158 -12.23 1.38 -4.67
N PRO A 159 -13.44 1.51 -5.26
CA PRO A 159 -14.07 0.43 -6.02
C PRO A 159 -13.27 0.02 -7.27
N GLU A 160 -12.60 0.96 -7.95
CA GLU A 160 -11.78 0.64 -9.12
C GLU A 160 -10.52 -0.10 -8.68
N THR A 161 -9.80 0.41 -7.67
CA THR A 161 -8.66 -0.33 -7.10
C THR A 161 -9.07 -1.73 -6.64
N LYS A 162 -10.20 -1.86 -5.96
CA LYS A 162 -10.71 -3.16 -5.51
C LYS A 162 -10.99 -4.09 -6.68
N GLN A 163 -11.57 -3.60 -7.77
CA GLN A 163 -11.81 -4.39 -8.98
C GLN A 163 -10.48 -4.86 -9.60
N ILE A 164 -9.50 -3.97 -9.71
CA ILE A 164 -8.18 -4.29 -10.26
C ILE A 164 -7.50 -5.40 -9.45
N VAL A 165 -7.41 -5.21 -8.12
CA VAL A 165 -6.75 -6.18 -7.24
C VAL A 165 -7.47 -7.53 -7.25
N ASN A 166 -8.81 -7.56 -7.24
CA ASN A 166 -9.57 -8.81 -7.37
C ASN A 166 -9.40 -9.49 -8.74
N GLY A 167 -9.11 -8.71 -9.80
CA GLY A 167 -8.81 -9.23 -11.12
C GLY A 167 -7.46 -9.96 -11.23
N TYR A 168 -6.62 -9.89 -10.20
CA TYR A 168 -5.28 -10.45 -10.17
C TYR A 168 -5.14 -11.55 -9.10
N PRO A 169 -5.28 -12.84 -9.47
CA PRO A 169 -5.29 -13.95 -8.52
C PRO A 169 -4.04 -14.04 -7.65
N ALA A 170 -2.87 -13.70 -8.18
CA ALA A 170 -1.63 -13.74 -7.40
C ALA A 170 -1.62 -12.71 -6.27
N LEU A 171 -2.22 -11.53 -6.47
CA LEU A 171 -2.36 -10.51 -5.41
C LEU A 171 -3.30 -11.00 -4.31
N VAL A 172 -4.47 -11.53 -4.69
CA VAL A 172 -5.47 -12.05 -3.75
C VAL A 172 -4.89 -13.19 -2.93
N GLU A 173 -4.21 -14.13 -3.58
CA GLU A 173 -3.61 -15.29 -2.90
C GLU A 173 -2.43 -14.87 -2.00
N TYR A 174 -1.62 -13.90 -2.43
CA TYR A 174 -0.56 -13.32 -1.62
C TYR A 174 -1.10 -12.73 -0.32
N ALA A 175 -2.14 -11.89 -0.41
CA ALA A 175 -2.78 -11.31 0.78
C ALA A 175 -3.41 -12.39 1.66
N ARG A 176 -4.14 -13.34 1.09
CA ARG A 176 -4.80 -14.43 1.83
C ARG A 176 -3.81 -15.23 2.67
N ARG A 177 -2.71 -15.71 2.06
CA ARG A 177 -1.72 -16.56 2.76
C ARG A 177 -1.00 -15.82 3.89
N ILE A 178 -0.63 -14.56 3.67
CA ILE A 178 0.01 -13.74 4.71
C ILE A 178 -0.98 -13.48 5.85
N HIS A 179 -2.23 -13.14 5.50
CA HIS A 179 -3.28 -12.87 6.47
C HIS A 179 -3.59 -14.09 7.35
N GLU A 180 -3.73 -15.28 6.76
CA GLU A 180 -3.96 -16.52 7.52
C GLU A 180 -2.84 -16.84 8.50
N LYS A 181 -1.58 -16.52 8.15
CA LYS A 181 -0.44 -16.79 9.03
C LYS A 181 -0.27 -15.76 10.14
N TYR A 182 -0.40 -14.47 9.83
CA TYR A 182 -0.02 -13.40 10.76
C TYR A 182 -1.21 -12.66 11.38
N PHE A 183 -2.40 -12.75 10.77
CA PHE A 183 -3.60 -12.01 11.18
C PHE A 183 -4.87 -12.90 11.20
N PRO A 184 -4.81 -14.15 11.72
CA PRO A 184 -5.92 -15.10 11.62
C PRO A 184 -7.21 -14.61 12.30
N ASP A 185 -7.10 -13.71 13.27
CA ASP A 185 -8.24 -13.15 14.02
C ASP A 185 -8.96 -12.00 13.30
N TYR A 186 -8.43 -11.51 12.17
CA TYR A 186 -8.99 -10.39 11.42
C TYR A 186 -9.74 -10.88 10.18
N GLN A 187 -10.73 -10.13 9.71
CA GLN A 187 -11.39 -10.40 8.43
C GLN A 187 -10.71 -9.64 7.29
N LEU A 188 -10.56 -10.32 6.15
CA LEU A 188 -10.09 -9.78 4.87
C LEU A 188 -11.24 -9.22 4.03
#